data_AF-A0A961RPR1-F1
#
_entry.id   AF-A0A961RPR1-F1
#
_cell.length_a   1.000
_cell.length_b   1.000
_cell.length_c   1.000
_cell.angle_alpha   90.00
_cell.angle_beta   90.00
_cell.angle_gamma   90.00
#
_symmetry.space_group_name_H-M   'P 1'
#
loop_
_entity.id
_entity.type
_entity.pdbx_description
1 polymer ?
#
loop_
_entity_poly.entity_id
_entity_poly.type
_entity_poly.pdbx_seq_one_letter_code
_entity_poly.pdbx_strand_id
1 'polypeptide(L)' 'CFGLDFASVAEIRAQIIDQRNRGAAVLLVSEDLDEILELSDRVAVMSEGRITHVAPIGETDRNTIGAHMAGH' A
#
# COMPACT_ATOMS: atom_id res chain seq x y z
N CYS A 1 -11.97 13.37 -21.78
CA CYS A 1 -11.59 11.95 -21.83
C CYS A 1 -10.75 11.65 -20.59
N PHE A 2 -11.36 11.23 -19.48
CA PHE A 2 -10.71 11.03 -18.16
C PHE A 2 -11.36 9.86 -17.39
N GLY A 3 -11.80 8.79 -18.09
CA GLY A 3 -12.65 7.77 -17.47
C GLY A 3 -12.31 6.30 -17.78
N LEU A 4 -11.45 6.05 -18.78
CA LEU A 4 -11.09 4.68 -19.18
C LEU A 4 -9.89 4.14 -18.37
N ASP A 5 -8.96 5.02 -17.99
CA ASP A 5 -7.75 4.64 -17.26
C ASP A 5 -8.05 4.32 -15.78
N PHE A 6 -8.96 5.06 -15.15
CA PHE A 6 -9.35 4.81 -13.75
C PHE A 6 -10.07 3.47 -13.58
N ALA A 7 -10.96 3.13 -14.51
CA ALA A 7 -11.66 1.85 -14.52
C ALA A 7 -10.69 0.67 -14.70
N SER A 8 -9.68 0.83 -15.57
CA SER A 8 -8.66 -0.20 -15.81
C SER A 8 -7.77 -0.42 -14.59
N VAL A 9 -7.36 0.66 -13.90
CA VAL A 9 -6.58 0.57 -12.66
C VAL A 9 -7.38 -0.10 -11.55
N ALA A 10 -8.66 0.26 -11.39
CA ALA A 10 -9.55 -0.36 -10.41
C ALA A 10 -9.73 -1.86 -10.67
N GLU A 11 -9.81 -2.28 -11.93
CA GLU A 11 -9.91 -3.69 -12.31
C GLU A 11 -8.63 -4.47 -11.97
N ILE A 12 -7.45 -3.91 -12.25
CA ILE A 12 -6.17 -4.51 -11.86
C ILE A 12 -6.08 -4.65 -10.33
N ARG A 13 -6.45 -3.60 -9.60
CA ARG A 13 -6.49 -3.60 -8.13
C ARG A 13 -7.41 -4.70 -7.59
N ALA A 14 -8.59 -4.85 -8.19
CA ALA A 14 -9.54 -5.91 -7.83
C ALA A 14 -8.96 -7.31 -8.08
N GLN A 15 -8.24 -7.52 -9.19
CA GLN A 15 -7.58 -8.80 -9.45
C GLN A 15 -6.46 -9.11 -8.43
N ILE A 16 -5.67 -8.10 -8.05
CA ILE A 16 -4.63 -8.26 -7.01
C ILE A 16 -5.27 -8.69 -5.69
N ILE A 17 -6.39 -8.07 -5.30
CA ILE A 17 -7.14 -8.44 -4.09
C ILE A 17 -7.71 -9.86 -4.19
N ASP A 18 -8.28 -10.25 -5.34
CA ASP A 18 -8.81 -11.61 -5.54
C ASP A 18 -7.70 -12.66 -5.38
N GLN A 19 -6.51 -12.42 -5.94
CA GLN A 19 -5.37 -13.32 -5.75
C GLN A 19 -4.91 -13.39 -4.29
N ARG A 20 -4.86 -12.26 -3.60
CA ARG A 20 -4.58 -12.22 -2.15
C ARG A 20 -5.59 -13.04 -1.36
N ASN A 21 -6.88 -12.87 -1.64
CA ASN A 21 -7.97 -13.59 -0.97
C ASN A 21 -7.95 -15.10 -1.28
N ARG A 22 -7.39 -15.51 -2.41
CA ARG A 22 -7.11 -16.92 -2.74
C ARG A 22 -5.86 -17.50 -2.05
N GLY A 23 -5.19 -16.70 -1.22
CA GLY A 23 -4.02 -17.12 -0.45
C GLY A 23 -2.68 -16.85 -1.13
N ALA A 24 -2.65 -16.12 -2.25
CA ALA A 24 -1.39 -15.70 -2.86
C ALA A 24 -0.74 -14.58 -2.03
N ALA A 25 0.59 -14.61 -1.91
CA ALA A 25 1.34 -13.50 -1.34
C ALA A 25 1.42 -12.36 -2.36
N VAL A 26 1.00 -11.15 -1.95
CA VAL A 26 1.05 -9.94 -2.77
C VAL A 26 1.99 -8.94 -2.12
N LEU A 27 2.95 -8.41 -2.89
CA LEU A 27 3.78 -7.28 -2.53
C LEU A 27 3.30 -6.06 -3.31
N LEU A 28 2.67 -5.11 -2.63
CA LEU A 28 2.26 -3.83 -3.20
C LEU A 28 3.32 -2.76 -2.91
N VAL A 29 3.73 -2.03 -3.93
CA VAL A 29 4.63 -0.88 -3.81
C VAL A 29 3.90 0.33 -4.38
N SER A 30 3.63 1.32 -3.53
CA SER A 30 2.90 2.53 -3.89
C SER A 30 3.36 3.70 -3.02
N GLU A 31 3.22 4.92 -3.55
CA GLU A 31 3.39 6.17 -2.79
C GLU A 31 2.07 6.69 -2.22
N ASP A 32 0.94 6.14 -2.68
CA ASP A 32 -0.39 6.49 -2.19
C ASP A 32 -0.68 5.76 -0.87
N LEU A 33 -0.73 6.53 0.22
CA LEU A 33 -1.00 5.99 1.54
C LEU A 33 -2.44 5.48 1.71
N ASP A 34 -3.43 6.08 1.04
CA ASP A 34 -4.81 5.59 1.15
C ASP A 34 -4.91 4.19 0.53
N GLU A 35 -4.24 3.98 -0.61
CA GLU A 35 -4.20 2.69 -1.27
C GLU A 35 -3.52 1.63 -0.38
N ILE A 36 -2.37 1.95 0.20
CA ILE A 36 -1.61 1.05 1.06
C ILE A 36 -2.42 0.67 2.31
N LEU A 37 -3.03 1.65 2.98
CA LEU A 37 -3.84 1.44 4.18
C LEU A 37 -5.11 0.62 3.90
N GLU A 38 -5.70 0.75 2.71
CA GLU A 38 -6.92 0.01 2.35
C GLU A 38 -6.65 -1.44 1.94
N LEU A 39 -5.53 -1.72 1.25
CA LEU A 39 -5.29 -3.03 0.65
C LEU A 39 -4.41 -3.98 1.46
N SER A 40 -3.54 -3.43 2.30
CA SER A 40 -2.44 -4.18 2.90
C SER A 40 -2.82 -4.69 4.29
N ASP A 41 -2.30 -5.85 4.68
CA ASP A 41 -2.38 -6.31 6.07
C ASP A 41 -1.25 -5.71 6.93
N ARG A 42 -0.11 -5.43 6.29
CA ARG A 42 1.11 -4.88 6.88
C ARG A 42 1.74 -3.86 5.94
N VAL A 43 2.37 -2.83 6.49
CA VAL A 43 3.14 -1.84 5.75
C VAL A 43 4.61 -1.89 6.16
N ALA A 44 5.49 -1.69 5.20
CA ALA A 44 6.91 -1.43 5.42
C ALA A 44 7.28 -0.10 4.74
N VAL A 45 7.92 0.79 5.49
CA VAL A 45 8.39 2.08 4.97
C VAL A 45 9.87 1.94 4.65
N MET A 46 10.22 2.34 3.43
CA MET A 46 11.61 2.40 2.97
C MET A 46 12.00 3.86 2.76
N SER A 47 13.08 4.29 3.42
CA SER A 47 13.68 5.61 3.26
C SER A 47 15.21 5.47 3.22
N GLU A 48 15.87 6.23 2.34
CA GLU A 48 17.33 6.16 2.13
C GLU A 48 17.88 4.73 1.88
N GLY A 49 17.10 3.89 1.20
CA GLY A 49 17.48 2.50 0.91
C GLY A 49 17.42 1.56 2.13
N ARG A 50 16.81 1.98 3.24
CA ARG A 50 16.61 1.17 4.45
C ARG A 50 15.15 1.08 4.80
N ILE A 51 14.73 -0.06 5.34
CA ILE A 51 13.39 -0.19 5.94
C ILE A 51 13.44 0.46 7.31
N THR A 52 12.74 1.59 7.46
CA THR A 52 12.73 2.41 8.68
C THR A 52 11.57 2.05 9.60
N HIS A 53 10.50 1.47 9.07
CA HIS A 53 9.31 1.10 9.82
C HIS A 53 8.62 -0.13 9.23
N VAL A 54 8.09 -0.99 10.09
CA VAL A 54 7.23 -2.12 9.70
C VAL A 54 6.15 -2.26 10.76
N ALA A 55 4.88 -2.20 10.36
CA ALA A 55 3.76 -2.34 11.27
C ALA A 55 2.55 -3.00 10.60
N PRO A 56 1.70 -3.71 11.37
CA PRO A 56 0.33 -4.03 10.95
C PRO A 56 -0.46 -2.75 10.68
N ILE A 57 -1.35 -2.75 9.67
CA ILE A 57 -2.17 -1.57 9.37
C ILE A 57 -3.06 -1.15 10.55
N GLY A 58 -3.49 -2.09 11.39
CA GLY A 58 -4.28 -1.79 12.59
C GLY A 58 -3.51 -1.11 13.72
N GLU A 59 -2.19 -1.01 13.63
CA GLU A 59 -1.30 -0.44 14.67
C GLU A 59 -0.55 0.81 14.18
N THR A 60 -0.85 1.29 12.99
CA THR A 60 -0.21 2.48 12.39
C THR A 60 -1.24 3.36 11.71
N ASP A 61 -0.86 4.60 11.42
CA ASP A 61 -1.71 5.55 10.72
C ASP A 61 -0.91 6.32 9.67
N ARG A 62 -1.64 7.09 8.86
CA ARG A 62 -1.06 7.91 7.78
C ARG A 62 0.04 8.85 8.27
N ASN A 63 -0.14 9.44 9.45
CA ASN A 63 0.81 10.41 10.00
C ASN A 63 2.10 9.70 10.44
N THR A 64 1.98 8.55 11.09
CA THR A 64 3.10 7.71 11.54
C THR A 64 3.91 7.22 10.35
N ILE A 65 3.22 6.69 9.32
CA ILE A 65 3.89 6.27 8.07
C ILE A 65 4.59 7.46 7.41
N GLY A 66 3.91 8.60 7.30
CA GLY A 66 4.47 9.82 6.71
C GLY A 66 5.70 10.34 7.44
N ALA A 67 5.72 10.28 8.78
CA ALA A 67 6.88 10.65 9.59
C ALA A 67 8.09 9.76 9.25
N HIS A 68 7.89 8.44 9.20
CA HIS A 68 8.93 7.48 8.83
C HIS A 68 9.41 7.60 7.37
N MET A 69 8.56 8.08 6.45
CA MET A 69 8.95 8.40 5.07
C MET A 69 9.84 9.65 5.03
N ALA A 70 9.48 10.67 5.81
CA ALA A 70 10.20 11.94 5.91
C ALA A 70 11.47 11.85 6.78
N GLY A 71 11.75 10.71 7.40
CA GLY A 71 12.92 10.50 8.26
C GLY A 71 12.84 11.18 9.63
N HIS A 72 11.63 11.41 10.16
CA HIS A 72 11.39 12.04 11.46
C HIS A 72 10.69 11.09 12.44
#